data_AF-A0A9D6BIB2-F1
#
_entry.id   AF-A0A9D6BIB2-F1
#
_cell.length_a   1.000
_cell.length_b   1.000
_cell.length_c   1.000
_cell.angle_alpha   90.00
_cell.angle_beta   90.00
_cell.angle_gamma   90.00
#
_symmetry.space_group_name_H-M   'P 1'
#
loop_
_entity.id
_entity.type
_entity.pdbx_description
1 polymer ?
#
loop_
_entity_poly.entity_id
_entity_poly.type
_entity_poly.pdbx_seq_one_letter_code
_entity_poly.pdbx_strand_id
1 'polypeptide(L)' 'IVANGPQAVRAAKRLIGEVAGQPLSAALRDHTARHIADIRASDEARARLSDFLNKVPACSRKS' A
#
# COMPACT_ATOMS: atom_id res chain seq x y z
N ILE A 1 -18.65 -2.47 0.63
CA ILE A 1 -17.45 -2.42 -0.24
C ILE A 1 -16.29 -1.92 0.60
N VAL A 2 -15.20 -2.68 0.68
CA VAL A 2 -14.04 -2.36 1.54
C VAL A 2 -13.47 -0.98 1.17
N ALA A 3 -13.37 -0.07 2.14
CA ALA A 3 -12.83 1.28 1.97
C ALA A 3 -11.30 1.27 1.88
N ASN A 4 -10.75 0.55 0.90
CA ASN A 4 -9.33 0.64 0.55
C ASN A 4 -9.14 1.89 -0.30
N GLY A 5 -8.07 2.63 -0.01
CA GLY A 5 -7.83 3.87 -0.72
C GLY A 5 -7.27 3.55 -2.10
N PRO A 6 -7.54 4.42 -3.07
CA PRO A 6 -7.32 4.12 -4.48
C PRO A 6 -5.83 3.95 -4.82
N GLN A 7 -4.92 4.61 -4.10
CA GLN A 7 -3.48 4.41 -4.27
C GLN A 7 -3.07 3.02 -3.79
N ALA A 8 -3.55 2.59 -2.62
CA ALA A 8 -3.23 1.28 -2.06
C ALA A 8 -3.63 0.12 -3.00
N VAL A 9 -4.84 0.18 -3.57
CA VAL A 9 -5.33 -0.85 -4.50
C VAL A 9 -4.51 -0.89 -5.80
N ARG A 10 -4.15 0.28 -6.34
CA ARG A 10 -3.32 0.38 -7.55
C ARG A 10 -1.91 -0.17 -7.32
N ALA A 11 -1.28 0.20 -6.21
CA ALA A 11 0.04 -0.24 -5.86
C ALA A 11 0.09 -1.76 -5.63
N ALA A 12 -0.91 -2.33 -4.95
CA ALA A 12 -1.02 -3.77 -4.75
C ALA A 12 -1.12 -4.55 -6.08
N LYS A 13 -1.96 -4.07 -7.02
CA LYS A 13 -2.08 -4.68 -8.35
C LYS A 13 -0.77 -4.60 -9.14
N ARG A 14 -0.07 -3.47 -9.07
CA ARG A 14 1.23 -3.29 -9.71
C ARG A 14 2.28 -4.25 -9.17
N LEU A 15 2.38 -4.36 -7.84
CA LEU A 15 3.32 -5.28 -7.19
C LEU A 15 3.08 -6.74 -7.59
N ILE A 16 1.82 -7.15 -7.68
CA ILE A 16 1.47 -8.50 -8.17
C ILE A 16 1.99 -8.72 -9.58
N GLY A 17 1.82 -7.74 -10.48
CA GLY A 17 2.33 -7.82 -11.86
C GLY A 17 3.86 -7.86 -11.94
N GLU A 18 4.56 -7.17 -11.03
CA GLU A 18 6.03 -7.15 -10.96
C GLU A 18 6.62 -8.47 -10.44
N VAL A 19 5.92 -9.14 -9.53
CA VAL A 19 6.37 -10.40 -8.90
C VAL A 19 5.90 -11.64 -9.69
N ALA A 20 4.79 -11.55 -10.41
CA ALA A 20 4.22 -12.69 -11.15
C ALA A 20 5.21 -13.24 -12.19
N GLY A 21 5.47 -14.56 -12.11
CA GLY A 21 6.35 -15.25 -13.05
C GLY A 21 7.85 -15.02 -12.84
N GLN A 22 8.25 -14.22 -11.85
CA GLN A 22 9.66 -14.02 -11.52
C GLN A 22 10.19 -15.17 -10.63
N PRO A 23 11.42 -15.66 -10.86
CA PRO A 23 12.04 -16.63 -9.98
C PRO A 23 12.30 -16.02 -8.59
N LEU A 24 12.03 -16.80 -7.53
CA LEU A 24 12.22 -16.36 -6.16
C LEU A 24 13.71 -16.18 -5.87
N SER A 25 14.17 -14.94 -5.87
CA SER A 25 15.55 -14.54 -5.59
C SER A 25 15.63 -13.60 -4.39
N ALA A 26 16.82 -13.50 -3.79
CA ALA A 26 17.07 -12.52 -2.72
C ALA A 26 16.79 -11.08 -3.20
N ALA A 27 17.21 -10.75 -4.42
CA ALA A 27 16.97 -9.45 -5.04
C ALA A 27 15.47 -9.13 -5.19
N LEU A 28 14.65 -10.11 -5.61
CA LEU A 28 13.20 -9.93 -5.73
C LEU A 28 12.54 -9.70 -4.36
N ARG A 29 13.01 -10.38 -3.31
CA ARG A 29 12.55 -10.17 -1.93
C ARG A 29 12.87 -8.77 -1.44
N ASP A 30 14.11 -8.31 -1.63
CA ASP A 30 14.54 -6.98 -1.22
C ASP A 30 13.78 -5.89 -1.97
N HIS A 31 13.58 -6.07 -3.28
CA HIS A 31 12.78 -5.16 -4.09
C HIS A 31 11.33 -5.08 -3.58
N THR A 32 10.70 -6.23 -3.32
CA THR A 32 9.33 -6.31 -2.77
C THR A 32 9.22 -5.61 -1.42
N ALA A 33 10.20 -5.84 -0.52
CA ALA A 33 10.22 -5.24 0.80
C ALA A 33 10.33 -3.71 0.74
N ARG A 34 11.20 -3.19 -0.14
CA ARG A 34 11.34 -1.74 -0.37
C ARG A 34 10.04 -1.14 -0.92
N HIS A 35 9.44 -1.77 -1.93
CA HIS A 35 8.20 -1.30 -2.53
C HIS A 35 7.06 -1.23 -1.49
N ILE A 36 6.92 -2.25 -0.63
CA ILE A 36 5.92 -2.24 0.46
C ILE A 36 6.21 -1.13 1.47
N ALA A 37 7.49 -0.91 1.82
CA ALA A 37 7.88 0.16 2.74
C ALA A 37 7.53 1.55 2.17
N ASP A 38 7.78 1.77 0.88
CA ASP A 38 7.44 3.03 0.20
C ASP A 38 5.93 3.29 0.19
N ILE A 39 5.12 2.24 -0.07
CA ILE A 39 3.66 2.34 -0.02
C ILE A 39 3.19 2.70 1.40
N ARG A 40 3.81 2.14 2.44
CA ARG A 40 3.49 2.47 3.85
C ARG A 40 3.93 3.88 4.25
N ALA A 41 4.97 4.40 3.60
CA ALA A 41 5.44 5.76 3.77
C ALA A 41 4.65 6.78 2.93
N SER A 42 3.57 6.38 2.24
CA SER A 42 2.74 7.31 1.48
C SER A 42 1.80 8.11 2.40
N ASP A 43 1.36 9.27 1.92
CA ASP A 43 0.46 10.14 2.67
C ASP A 43 -0.93 9.52 2.84
N GLU A 44 -1.40 8.72 1.87
CA GLU A 44 -2.64 7.96 2.00
C GLU A 44 -2.54 6.92 3.13
N ALA A 45 -1.40 6.24 3.24
CA ALA A 45 -1.16 5.27 4.31
C ALA A 45 -1.07 5.93 5.68
N ARG A 46 -0.37 7.07 5.79
CA ARG A 46 -0.30 7.87 7.03
C ARG A 46 -1.68 8.40 7.44
N ALA A 47 -2.47 8.92 6.50
CA ALA A 47 -3.82 9.41 6.77
C ALA A 47 -4.73 8.28 7.27
N ARG A 48 -4.69 7.11 6.63
CA ARG A 48 -5.44 5.93 7.08
C ARG A 48 -5.02 5.47 8.48
N LEU A 49 -3.72 5.49 8.79
CA LEU A 49 -3.23 5.15 10.12
C LEU A 49 -3.74 6.15 11.17
N SER A 50 -3.72 7.44 10.86
CA SER A 50 -4.27 8.47 11.72
C SER A 50 -5.77 8.27 11.96
N ASP A 51 -6.56 8.04 10.91
CA ASP A 51 -8.01 7.80 11.02
C ASP A 51 -8.30 6.56 11.88
N PHE A 52 -7.54 5.48 11.67
CA PHE A 52 -7.63 4.26 12.44
C PHE A 52 -7.33 4.48 13.94
N LEU A 53 -6.25 5.20 14.26
CA LEU A 53 -5.88 5.51 15.65
C LEU A 53 -6.92 6.41 16.33
N ASN A 54 -7.52 7.32 15.58
CA ASN A 54 -8.56 8.23 16.07
C ASN A 54 -9.97 7.61 16.08
N LYS A 55 -10.12 6.33 15.69
CA LYS A 55 -11.40 5.60 15.59
C LYS A 55 -12.44 6.33 14.73
N VAL A 56 -12.00 7.14 13.78
CA VAL A 56 -12.87 7.79 12.81
C VAL A 56 -12.95 6.94 11.55
N PRO A 57 -14.10 6.90 10.85
CA PRO A 57 -14.20 6.17 9.61
C PRO A 57 -13.17 6.71 8.60
N ALA A 58 -12.39 5.80 8.01
CA ALA A 58 -11.32 6.11 7.07
C ALA A 58 -11.89 6.66 5.74
N CYS A 59 -12.20 7.96 5.74
CA CYS A 59 -12.52 8.85 4.62
C CYS A 59 -12.99 10.21 5.19
N SER A 60 -12.09 11.03 5.77
CA SER A 60 -12.46 12.36 6.30
C SER A 60 -11.80 13.57 5.62
N ARG A 61 -10.91 13.38 4.64
CA ARG A 61 -10.31 14.49 3.87
C ARG A 61 -10.29 14.17 2.38
N LYS A 62 -11.35 14.58 1.68
CA LYS A 62 -11.29 14.87 0.25
C LYS A 62 -11.00 16.37 0.12
N SER A 63 -9.82 16.72 -0.35
CA SER A 63 -9.53 18.03 -0.94
C SER A 63 -8.86 17.82 -2.29
#